data_AF-A0ABD5W2G3-F1
#
_entry.id   AF-A0ABD5W2G3-F1
#
_cell.length_a   1.000
_cell.length_b   1.000
_cell.length_c   1.000
_cell.angle_alpha   90.00
_cell.angle_beta   90.00
_cell.angle_gamma   90.00
#
_symmetry.space_group_name_H-M   'P 1'
#
loop_
_entity.id
_entity.type
_entity.pdbx_description
1 polymer ?
#
loop_
_entity_poly.entity_id
_entity_poly.type
_entity_poly.pdbx_seq_one_letter_code
_entity_poly.pdbx_strand_id
1 'polypeptide(L)'
;MTALFGDLVFPPLIQSLLLLVAIGVIVGLLYVIRPPVNQRTVLAFVPWIVAGAVLHVFYRLGEILQVRIYPPGIAPLFATPAVYLITFVFMGAVWVMSAMIVPGKRLRQKVPQYLGATGFGMATPLGSHLLAGA
;
A
#
# COMPACT_ATOMS: atom_id res chain seq x y z
N MET A 1 21.87 17.01 -17.48
CA MET A 1 21.71 15.98 -16.44
C MET A 1 20.62 16.47 -15.50
N THR A 2 19.36 16.11 -15.76
CA THR A 2 18.27 16.35 -14.81
C THR A 2 18.53 15.49 -13.58
N ALA A 3 18.47 16.08 -12.38
CA ALA A 3 18.71 15.34 -11.16
C ALA A 3 17.75 14.15 -11.10
N LEU A 4 18.29 12.94 -10.99
CA LEU A 4 17.55 11.66 -10.97
C LEU A 4 16.49 11.58 -9.85
N PHE A 5 16.52 12.55 -8.93
CA PHE A 5 15.65 12.69 -7.77
C PHE A 5 14.70 13.89 -7.82
N GLY A 6 14.66 14.64 -8.93
CA GLY A 6 13.82 15.85 -9.06
C GLY A 6 12.32 15.58 -8.93
N ASP A 7 11.87 14.35 -9.24
CA ASP A 7 10.46 13.95 -9.22
C ASP A 7 10.02 13.32 -7.88
N LEU A 8 10.91 13.23 -6.88
CA LEU A 8 10.57 12.70 -5.56
C LEU A 8 9.94 13.81 -4.70
N VAL A 9 8.63 13.68 -4.48
CA VAL A 9 7.88 14.59 -3.62
C VAL A 9 7.78 13.95 -2.24
N PHE A 10 8.54 14.50 -1.29
CA PHE A 10 8.50 14.03 0.09
C PHE A 10 7.35 14.68 0.85
N PRO A 11 6.57 13.90 1.61
CA PRO A 11 5.59 14.45 2.53
C PRO A 11 6.26 15.37 3.56
N PRO A 12 5.47 16.28 4.19
CA PRO A 12 5.93 17.05 5.35
C PRO A 12 6.67 16.18 6.36
N LEU A 13 7.70 16.73 7.02
CA LEU A 13 8.62 15.98 7.88
C LEU A 13 7.89 15.08 8.89
N ILE A 14 6.84 15.59 9.53
CA ILE A 14 6.03 14.84 10.49
C ILE A 14 5.40 13.61 9.83
N GLN A 15 4.78 13.76 8.66
CA GLN A 15 4.15 12.64 7.95
C GLN A 15 5.19 11.58 7.55
N SER A 16 6.37 12.03 7.09
CA SER A 16 7.48 11.14 6.75
C SER A 16 7.97 10.35 7.97
N LEU A 17 8.11 11.00 9.13
CA LEU A 17 8.48 10.33 10.38
C LEU A 17 7.43 9.32 10.84
N LEU A 18 6.14 9.69 10.82
CA LEU A 18 5.06 8.75 11.15
C LEU A 18 5.06 7.53 10.22
N LEU A 19 5.30 7.75 8.94
CA LEU A 19 5.36 6.68 7.95
C LEU A 19 6.55 5.74 8.20
N LEU A 20 7.73 6.29 8.51
CA LEU A 20 8.90 5.50 8.87
C LEU A 20 8.68 4.68 10.14
N VAL A 21 8.06 5.26 11.17
CA VAL A 21 7.69 4.54 12.39
C VAL A 21 6.72 3.41 12.08
N ALA A 22 5.68 3.66 11.28
CA ALA A 22 4.71 2.64 10.90
C ALA A 22 5.37 1.48 10.12
N ILE A 23 6.27 1.78 9.17
CA ILE A 23 7.05 0.76 8.47
C ILE A 23 7.90 -0.04 9.46
N GLY A 24 8.62 0.64 10.35
CA GLY A 24 9.48 -0.01 11.35
C GLY A 24 8.69 -0.96 12.26
N VAL A 25 7.49 -0.56 12.69
CA VAL A 25 6.59 -1.41 13.47
C VAL A 25 6.16 -2.64 12.68
N ILE A 26 5.69 -2.46 11.45
CA ILE A 26 5.23 -3.58 10.60
C ILE A 26 6.38 -4.55 10.30
N VAL A 27 7.54 -4.04 9.91
CA VAL A 27 8.73 -4.86 9.63
C VAL A 27 9.19 -5.59 10.90
N GLY A 28 9.23 -4.90 12.03
CA GLY A 28 9.59 -5.50 13.32
C GLY A 28 8.64 -6.63 13.72
N LEU A 29 7.33 -6.42 13.58
CA LEU A 29 6.33 -7.45 13.88
C LEU A 29 6.45 -8.65 12.94
N LEU A 30 6.61 -8.43 11.63
CA LEU A 30 6.82 -9.51 10.66
C LEU A 30 8.13 -10.28 10.93
N TYR A 31 9.19 -9.58 11.36
CA TYR A 31 10.46 -10.19 11.73
C TYR A 31 10.34 -11.10 12.95
N VAL A 32 9.52 -10.71 13.95
CA VAL A 32 9.26 -11.52 15.15
C VAL A 32 8.34 -12.70 14.84
N ILE A 33 7.24 -12.48 14.11
CA ILE A 33 6.22 -13.51 13.82
C ILE A 33 6.72 -14.54 12.80
N ARG A 34 7.61 -14.12 11.88
CA ARG A 34 8.16 -14.95 10.78
C ARG A 34 7.07 -15.72 10.01
N PRO A 35 6.04 -15.04 9.48
CA PRO A 35 5.01 -15.72 8.72
C PRO A 35 5.61 -16.42 7.49
N PRO A 36 5.11 -17.60 7.10
CA PRO A 36 5.65 -18.32 5.96
C PRO A 36 5.44 -17.54 4.66
N VAL A 37 6.54 -17.15 4.01
CA VAL A 37 6.53 -16.56 2.67
C VAL A 37 6.57 -17.69 1.65
N ASN A 38 5.54 -17.76 0.80
CA ASN A 38 5.46 -18.73 -0.29
C ASN A 38 5.00 -18.03 -1.57
N GLN A 39 5.00 -18.75 -2.69
CA GLN A 39 4.61 -18.19 -3.99
C GLN A 39 3.20 -17.57 -3.98
N ARG A 40 2.25 -18.15 -3.22
CA ARG A 40 0.90 -17.58 -3.08
C ARG A 40 0.93 -16.28 -2.29
N THR A 41 1.77 -16.16 -1.25
CA THR A 41 1.95 -14.90 -0.51
C THR A 41 2.46 -13.80 -1.44
N VAL A 42 3.44 -14.10 -2.29
CA VAL A 42 3.97 -13.14 -3.27
C VAL A 42 2.90 -12.71 -4.27
N LEU A 43 2.13 -13.67 -4.82
CA LEU A 43 1.01 -13.37 -5.71
C LEU A 43 -0.08 -12.53 -5.03
N ALA A 44 -0.30 -12.74 -3.73
CA ALA A 44 -1.28 -11.98 -2.96
C ALA A 44 -0.88 -10.50 -2.75
N PHE A 45 0.37 -10.11 -3.04
CA PHE A 45 0.80 -8.71 -3.02
C PHE A 45 0.42 -7.95 -4.29
N VAL A 46 0.20 -8.64 -5.41
CA VAL A 46 -0.15 -8.02 -6.71
C VAL A 46 -1.35 -7.06 -6.59
N PRO A 47 -2.50 -7.43 -6.01
CA PRO A 47 -3.62 -6.49 -5.91
C PRO A 47 -3.32 -5.25 -5.06
N TRP A 48 -2.44 -5.36 -4.06
CA TRP A 48 -1.97 -4.20 -3.27
C TRP A 48 -1.09 -3.26 -4.09
N ILE A 49 -0.19 -3.82 -4.90
CA ILE A 49 0.65 -3.03 -5.82
C ILE A 49 -0.24 -2.26 -6.80
N VAL A 50 -1.25 -2.92 -7.37
CA VAL A 50 -2.23 -2.28 -8.26
C VAL A 50 -3.00 -1.17 -7.55
N ALA A 51 -3.48 -1.41 -6.33
CA ALA A 51 -4.18 -0.39 -5.54
C ALA A 51 -3.30 0.84 -5.28
N GLY A 52 -2.04 0.65 -4.88
CA GLY A 52 -1.09 1.74 -4.68
C GLY A 52 -0.80 2.53 -5.96
N ALA A 53 -0.64 1.83 -7.09
CA ALA A 53 -0.46 2.47 -8.39
C ALA A 53 -1.67 3.31 -8.81
N VAL A 54 -2.89 2.78 -8.65
CA VAL A 54 -4.14 3.51 -8.95
C VAL A 54 -4.29 4.75 -8.08
N LEU A 55 -4.00 4.66 -6.78
CA LEU A 55 -4.02 5.81 -5.87
C LEU A 55 -3.07 6.92 -6.34
N HIS A 56 -1.88 6.54 -6.79
CA HIS A 56 -0.91 7.50 -7.35
C HIS A 56 -1.37 8.11 -8.67
N VAL A 57 -1.99 7.32 -9.55
CA VAL A 57 -2.58 7.83 -10.79
C VAL A 57 -3.64 8.89 -10.50
N PHE A 58 -4.52 8.66 -9.52
CA PHE A 58 -5.47 9.68 -9.09
C PHE A 58 -4.80 10.94 -8.55
N TYR A 59 -3.69 10.81 -7.82
CA TYR A 59 -2.93 11.98 -7.35
C TYR A 59 -2.42 12.81 -8.53
N ARG A 60 -1.83 12.14 -9.53
CA ARG A 60 -1.33 12.79 -10.75
C ARG A 60 -2.45 13.40 -11.59
N LEU A 61 -3.58 12.72 -11.74
CA LEU A 61 -4.74 13.26 -12.45
C LEU A 61 -5.31 14.51 -11.76
N GLY A 62 -5.34 14.53 -10.42
CA GLY A 62 -5.77 15.71 -9.66
C GLY A 62 -4.85 16.91 -9.87
N GLU A 63 -3.53 16.68 -9.92
CA GLU A 63 -2.55 17.73 -10.25
C GLU A 63 -2.71 18.23 -11.69
N ILE A 64 -2.84 17.32 -12.67
CA ILE A 64 -2.93 17.66 -14.10
C ILE A 64 -4.24 18.39 -14.44
N LEU A 65 -5.37 17.89 -13.92
CA LEU A 65 -6.70 18.46 -14.18
C LEU A 65 -7.03 19.64 -13.25
N GLN A 66 -6.14 19.97 -12.30
CA GLN A 66 -6.37 20.96 -11.25
C GLN A 66 -7.66 20.74 -10.45
N VAL A 67 -8.04 19.47 -10.29
CA VAL A 67 -9.19 19.06 -9.48
C VAL A 67 -8.69 18.51 -8.15
N ARG A 68 -9.31 18.95 -7.05
CA ARG A 68 -8.96 18.49 -5.72
C ARG A 68 -9.56 17.11 -5.44
N ILE A 69 -8.79 16.07 -5.76
CA ILE A 69 -9.19 14.67 -5.49
C ILE A 69 -8.94 14.30 -4.02
N TYR A 70 -7.78 14.71 -3.47
CA TYR A 70 -7.41 14.40 -2.09
C TYR A 70 -7.51 15.63 -1.18
N PRO A 71 -7.90 15.45 0.09
CA PRO A 71 -7.75 16.48 1.11
C PRO A 71 -6.26 16.88 1.27
N PRO A 72 -5.94 18.17 1.46
CA PRO A 72 -4.58 18.70 1.41
C PRO A 72 -3.71 18.21 2.56
N GLY A 73 -4.32 17.82 3.69
CA GLY A 73 -3.60 17.23 4.81
C GLY A 73 -3.01 15.86 4.51
N ILE A 74 -3.60 15.10 3.56
CA ILE A 74 -3.16 13.73 3.23
C ILE A 74 -2.68 13.58 1.78
N ALA A 75 -2.92 14.58 0.92
CA ALA A 75 -2.47 14.58 -0.47
C ALA A 75 -0.98 14.20 -0.64
N PRO A 76 -0.05 14.69 0.19
CA PRO A 76 1.36 14.33 0.06
C PRO A 76 1.65 12.83 0.24
N LEU A 77 0.79 12.09 0.96
CA LEU A 77 0.94 10.64 1.13
C LEU A 77 0.68 9.85 -0.15
N PHE A 78 0.01 10.43 -1.15
CA PHE A 78 -0.29 9.80 -2.43
C PHE A 78 0.73 10.16 -3.53
N ALA A 79 1.71 10.99 -3.21
CA ALA A 79 2.86 11.26 -4.08
C ALA A 79 3.92 10.16 -3.97
N THR A 80 4.82 10.09 -4.94
CA THR A 80 5.96 9.18 -4.92
C THR A 80 7.13 9.75 -4.11
N PRO A 81 7.73 8.97 -3.19
CA PRO A 81 7.57 7.52 -2.96
C PRO A 81 6.54 7.14 -1.88
N ALA A 82 5.93 8.11 -1.19
CA ALA A 82 5.09 7.89 -0.01
C ALA A 82 3.90 6.95 -0.25
N VAL A 83 3.29 6.98 -1.44
CA VAL A 83 2.13 6.16 -1.79
C VAL A 83 2.40 4.66 -1.68
N TYR A 84 3.59 4.22 -2.09
CA TYR A 84 3.97 2.82 -2.01
C TYR A 84 4.28 2.40 -0.57
N LEU A 85 4.87 3.31 0.20
CA LEU A 85 5.17 3.09 1.61
C LEU A 85 3.89 2.96 2.44
N ILE A 86 2.91 3.85 2.25
CA ILE A 86 1.64 3.77 2.98
C ILE A 86 0.83 2.54 2.54
N THR A 87 0.87 2.19 1.26
CA THR A 87 0.25 0.95 0.75
C THR A 87 0.89 -0.29 1.39
N PHE A 88 2.22 -0.30 1.54
CA PHE A 88 2.93 -1.36 2.26
C PHE A 88 2.50 -1.43 3.73
N VAL A 89 2.32 -0.29 4.41
CA VAL A 89 1.87 -0.27 5.81
C VAL A 89 0.49 -0.93 5.95
N PHE A 90 -0.47 -0.61 5.08
CA PHE A 90 -1.80 -1.24 5.10
C PHE A 90 -1.74 -2.75 4.79
N MET A 91 -1.06 -3.12 3.71
CA MET A 91 -0.85 -4.52 3.33
C MET A 91 -0.18 -5.30 4.47
N GLY A 92 0.88 -4.74 5.04
CA GLY A 92 1.65 -5.34 6.11
C GLY A 92 0.86 -5.46 7.42
N ALA A 93 0.00 -4.50 7.73
CA ALA A 93 -0.94 -4.60 8.85
C ALA A 93 -1.90 -5.79 8.67
N VAL A 94 -2.49 -5.94 7.48
CA VAL A 94 -3.33 -7.10 7.16
C VAL A 94 -2.53 -8.40 7.25
N TRP A 95 -1.27 -8.39 6.81
CA TRP A 95 -0.39 -9.56 6.90
C TRP A 95 -0.13 -9.96 8.36
N VAL A 96 0.28 -9.02 9.20
CA VAL A 96 0.52 -9.23 10.63
C VAL A 96 -0.74 -9.75 11.31
N MET A 97 -1.88 -9.09 11.12
CA MET A 97 -3.17 -9.52 11.70
C MET A 97 -3.56 -10.93 11.26
N SER A 98 -3.40 -11.24 9.97
CA SER A 98 -3.68 -12.58 9.43
C SER A 98 -2.76 -13.63 10.05
N ALA A 99 -1.49 -13.32 10.24
CA ALA A 99 -0.52 -14.23 10.85
C ALA A 99 -0.79 -14.46 12.35
N MET A 100 -1.34 -13.47 13.05
CA MET A 100 -1.72 -13.59 14.46
C MET A 100 -3.01 -14.38 14.69
N ILE A 101 -4.00 -14.24 13.79
CA ILE A 101 -5.33 -14.86 13.97
C ILE A 101 -5.37 -16.30 13.42
N VAL A 102 -4.56 -16.63 12.40
CA VAL A 102 -4.61 -17.93 11.74
C VAL A 102 -3.80 -18.99 12.52
N PRO A 103 -4.40 -20.14 12.89
CA PRO A 103 -3.67 -21.22 13.55
C PRO A 103 -2.53 -21.79 12.71
N GLY A 104 -1.43 -22.19 13.35
CA GLY A 104 -0.16 -22.56 12.70
C GLY A 104 -0.26 -23.51 11.50
N LYS A 105 -1.12 -24.54 11.58
CA LYS A 105 -1.31 -25.53 10.49
C LYS A 105 -1.93 -24.93 9.21
N ARG A 106 -2.61 -23.79 9.30
CA ARG A 106 -3.34 -23.14 8.19
C ARG A 106 -2.66 -21.88 7.65
N LEU A 107 -1.57 -21.42 8.27
CA LEU A 107 -0.87 -20.18 7.92
C LEU A 107 -0.52 -20.10 6.43
N ARG A 108 0.07 -21.17 5.88
CA ARG A 108 0.49 -21.22 4.46
C ARG A 108 -0.64 -21.02 3.45
N GLN A 109 -1.87 -21.37 3.83
CA GLN A 109 -3.02 -21.32 2.92
C GLN A 109 -3.91 -20.10 3.17
N LYS A 110 -4.21 -19.79 4.43
CA LYS A 110 -5.17 -18.73 4.80
C LYS A 110 -4.58 -17.32 4.77
N VAL A 111 -3.30 -17.15 5.11
CA VAL A 111 -2.66 -15.81 5.09
C VAL A 111 -2.62 -15.22 3.67
N PRO A 112 -2.18 -15.97 2.62
CA PRO A 112 -2.26 -15.45 1.25
C PRO A 112 -3.70 -15.19 0.79
N GLN A 113 -4.66 -16.01 1.23
CA GLN A 113 -6.07 -15.83 0.87
C GLN A 113 -6.63 -14.53 1.46
N TYR A 114 -6.35 -14.23 2.73
CA TYR A 114 -6.78 -12.98 3.35
C TYR A 114 -6.07 -11.76 2.75
N LEU A 115 -4.76 -11.85 2.50
CA LEU A 115 -4.01 -10.79 1.81
C LEU A 115 -4.55 -10.50 0.41
N GLY A 116 -4.80 -11.55 -0.38
CA GLY A 116 -5.35 -11.39 -1.73
C GLY A 116 -6.76 -10.84 -1.70
N ALA A 117 -7.65 -11.41 -0.88
CA ALA A 117 -9.06 -11.00 -0.81
C ALA A 117 -9.21 -9.54 -0.37
N THR A 118 -8.45 -9.11 0.65
CA THR A 118 -8.45 -7.71 1.11
C THR A 118 -7.83 -6.77 0.08
N GLY A 119 -6.73 -7.17 -0.55
CA GLY A 119 -6.12 -6.39 -1.64
C GLY A 119 -7.09 -6.20 -2.81
N PHE A 120 -7.79 -7.26 -3.25
CA PHE A 120 -8.83 -7.15 -4.28
C PHE A 120 -10.01 -6.29 -3.82
N GLY A 121 -10.44 -6.41 -2.57
CA GLY A 121 -11.46 -5.56 -1.99
C GLY A 121 -11.11 -4.07 -2.01
N MET A 122 -9.83 -3.71 -1.83
CA MET A 122 -9.36 -2.33 -2.01
C MET A 122 -9.22 -1.93 -3.49
N ALA A 123 -8.67 -2.81 -4.34
CA ALA A 123 -8.38 -2.49 -5.73
C ALA A 123 -9.65 -2.37 -6.59
N THR A 124 -10.70 -3.12 -6.29
CA THR A 124 -11.95 -3.16 -7.08
C THR A 124 -12.70 -1.82 -7.14
N PRO A 125 -13.02 -1.12 -6.03
CA PRO A 125 -13.66 0.18 -6.11
C PRO A 125 -12.75 1.21 -6.82
N LEU A 126 -11.45 1.20 -6.53
CA LEU A 126 -10.48 2.10 -7.14
C LEU A 126 -10.38 1.92 -8.66
N GLY A 127 -10.31 0.68 -9.14
CA GLY A 127 -10.26 0.36 -10.56
C GLY A 127 -11.58 0.63 -11.28
N SER A 128 -12.72 0.40 -10.62
CA SER A 128 -14.04 0.66 -11.22
C SER A 128 -14.24 2.13 -11.60
N HIS A 129 -13.73 3.06 -10.78
CA HIS A 129 -13.82 4.49 -11.07
C HIS A 129 -12.90 4.94 -12.21
N LEU A 130 -11.77 4.26 -12.43
CA LEU A 130 -10.91 4.51 -13.61
C LEU A 130 -11.57 4.01 -14.90
N LEU A 131 -12.18 2.82 -14.86
CA LEU A 131 -12.78 2.20 -16.03
C LEU A 131 -14.14 2.82 -16.40
N ALA A 132 -14.91 3.30 -15.43
CA ALA A 132 -16.18 3.98 -15.69
C ALA A 132 -16.03 5.41 -16.25
N GLY A 133 -14.82 5.98 -16.20
CA GLY A 133 -14.50 7.30 -16.73
C GLY A 133 -13.69 7.30 -18.04
N ALA A 134 -13.40 6.13 -18.61
CA ALA A 134 -12.70 5.92 -19.89
C ALA A 134 -13.69 5.58 -21.00
#